data_AF-A0A1M4Y8Z6-F1
#
_entry.id   AF-A0A1M4Y8Z6-F1
#
_cell.length_a   1.000
_cell.length_b   1.000
_cell.length_c   1.000
_cell.angle_alpha   90.00
_cell.angle_beta   90.00
_cell.angle_gamma   90.00
#
_symmetry.space_group_name_H-M   'P 1'
#
loop_
_entity.id
_entity.type
_entity.pdbx_description
1 polymer ?
#
loop_
_entity_poly.entity_id
_entity_poly.type
_entity_poly.pdbx_seq_one_letter_code
_entity_poly.pdbx_strand_id
1 'polypeptide(L)' 'MCRYVKGMAAGMLVGAAIGMMMMPQFDRRTKRQIRKMGKRAMNMAGDAYGNMMNFRR' A
#
# COMPACT_ATOMS: atom_id res chain seq x y z
N MET A 1 7.07 8.32 -18.36
CA MET A 1 6.98 7.91 -16.93
C MET A 1 6.15 8.84 -16.05
N CYS A 2 6.44 10.14 -15.96
CA CYS A 2 5.84 11.05 -14.96
C CYS A 2 4.30 11.08 -14.91
N ARG A 3 3.60 11.00 -16.05
CA ARG A 3 2.13 11.04 -16.11
C ARG A 3 1.46 9.78 -15.55
N TYR A 4 2.08 8.61 -15.75
CA TYR A 4 1.63 7.34 -15.17
C TYR A 4 1.85 7.31 -13.65
N VAL A 5 3.02 7.77 -13.19
CA VAL A 5 3.34 7.87 -11.76
C VAL A 5 2.36 8.84 -11.07
N LYS A 6 2.02 9.96 -11.72
CA LYS A 6 1.03 10.92 -11.21
C LYS A 6 -0.37 10.32 -11.14
N GLY A 7 -0.78 9.49 -12.11
CA GLY A 7 -2.06 8.76 -12.09
C GLY A 7 -2.13 7.73 -10.96
N MET A 8 -1.07 6.94 -10.76
CA MET A 8 -0.97 6.01 -9.64
C MET A 8 -0.96 6.73 -8.28
N ALA A 9 -0.19 7.80 -8.15
CA ALA A 9 -0.13 8.60 -6.93
C ALA A 9 -1.51 9.21 -6.60
N ALA A 10 -2.23 9.73 -7.60
CA ALA A 10 -3.58 10.23 -7.41
C ALA A 10 -4.55 9.13 -6.94
N GLY A 11 -4.49 7.94 -7.55
CA GLY A 11 -5.31 6.79 -7.12
C GLY A 11 -5.01 6.34 -5.68
N MET A 12 -3.73 6.30 -5.29
CA MET A 12 -3.34 6.01 -3.91
C MET A 12 -3.83 7.07 -2.92
N LEU A 13 -3.74 8.36 -3.27
CA LEU A 13 -4.18 9.45 -2.42
C LEU A 13 -5.71 9.42 -2.21
N VAL A 14 -6.48 9.14 -3.26
CA VAL A 14 -7.95 8.99 -3.16
C VAL A 14 -8.29 7.77 -2.29
N GLY A 15 -7.66 6.62 -2.52
CA GLY A 15 -7.88 5.42 -1.70
C GLY A 15 -7.49 5.61 -0.23
N ALA A 16 -6.38 6.31 0.02
CA ALA A 16 -5.91 6.63 1.37
C ALA A 16 -6.84 7.63 2.08
N ALA A 17 -7.35 8.64 1.37
CA ALA A 17 -8.29 9.61 1.92
C ALA A 17 -9.63 8.95 2.29
N ILE A 18 -10.17 8.09 1.43
CA ILE A 18 -11.39 7.30 1.73
C ILE A 18 -11.14 6.37 2.92
N GLY A 19 -9.98 5.69 2.93
CA GLY A 19 -9.56 4.83 4.04
C GLY A 19 -9.44 5.59 5.35
N MET A 20 -8.89 6.80 5.34
CA MET A 20 -8.76 7.68 6.52
C MET A 20 -10.10 8.28 6.96
N MET A 21 -10.98 8.65 6.04
CA MET A 21 -12.33 9.15 6.35
C MET A 21 -13.21 8.06 6.98
N MET A 22 -13.00 6.79 6.62
CA MET A 22 -13.63 5.63 7.28
C MET A 22 -12.86 5.13 8.50
N MET A 23 -11.68 5.69 8.79
CA MET A 23 -10.83 5.34 9.93
C MET A 23 -11.21 5.94 11.31
N PRO A 24 -12.05 6.98 11.48
CA PRO A 24 -12.17 7.67 12.77
C PRO A 24 -12.77 6.80 13.88
N GLN A 25 -13.43 5.69 13.53
CA GLN A 25 -14.02 4.74 14.50
C GLN A 25 -13.20 3.46 14.67
N PHE A 26 -12.09 3.30 13.94
CA PHE A 26 -11.27 2.10 14.02
C PHE A 26 -10.40 2.12 15.29
N ASP A 27 -10.91 1.39 16.28
CA ASP A 27 -10.30 1.02 17.56
C ASP A 27 -8.77 0.82 17.50
N ARG A 28 -8.05 0.99 18.62
CA ARG A 28 -6.58 0.83 18.71
C ARG A 28 -6.11 -0.51 18.14
N ARG A 29 -6.96 -1.53 18.18
CA ARG A 29 -6.73 -2.83 17.55
C ARG A 29 -6.60 -2.75 16.03
N THR A 30 -7.44 -2.01 15.33
CA THR A 30 -7.36 -1.92 13.87
C THR A 30 -6.19 -1.09 13.40
N LYS A 31 -5.80 -0.02 14.11
CA LYS A 31 -4.51 0.67 13.84
C LYS A 31 -3.33 -0.29 13.91
N ARG A 32 -3.30 -1.18 14.91
CA ARG A 32 -2.25 -2.22 15.02
C ARG A 32 -2.34 -3.24 13.87
N GLN A 33 -3.54 -3.65 13.47
CA GLN A 33 -3.74 -4.58 12.36
C GLN A 33 -3.35 -3.96 11.02
N ILE A 34 -3.78 -2.75 10.69
CA ILE A 34 -3.39 -2.01 9.48
C ILE A 34 -1.86 -1.86 9.43
N ARG A 35 -1.22 -1.53 10.55
CA ARG A 35 0.24 -1.39 10.61
C ARG A 35 0.97 -2.73 10.40
N LYS A 36 0.42 -3.85 10.90
CA LYS A 36 0.92 -5.20 10.59
C LYS A 36 0.66 -5.59 9.13
N MET A 37 -0.50 -5.25 8.59
CA MET A 37 -0.90 -5.55 7.22
C MET A 37 -0.06 -4.75 6.21
N GLY A 38 0.25 -3.49 6.49
CA GLY A 38 1.18 -2.68 5.70
C GLY A 38 2.60 -3.24 5.69
N LYS A 39 3.11 -3.74 6.83
CA LYS A 39 4.40 -4.46 6.86
C LYS A 39 4.38 -5.73 6.01
N ARG A 40 3.30 -6.52 6.09
CA ARG A 40 3.12 -7.72 5.25
C ARG A 40 3.01 -7.38 3.77
N ALA A 41 2.26 -6.34 3.41
CA ALA A 41 2.11 -5.88 2.04
C ALA A 41 3.43 -5.37 1.46
N MET A 42 4.25 -4.65 2.24
CA MET A 42 5.59 -4.23 1.82
C MET A 42 6.52 -5.42 1.61
N ASN A 43 6.54 -6.41 2.52
CA ASN A 43 7.33 -7.63 2.31
C ASN A 43 6.85 -8.39 1.07
N MET A 44 5.53 -8.55 0.89
CA MET A 44 4.97 -9.26 -0.26
C MET A 44 5.21 -8.54 -1.58
N ALA A 45 5.16 -7.21 -1.59
CA ALA A 45 5.58 -6.42 -2.75
C ALA A 45 7.09 -6.57 -2.99
N GLY A 46 7.91 -6.50 -1.94
CA GLY A 46 9.36 -6.73 -2.03
C GLY A 46 9.71 -8.11 -2.59
N ASP A 47 9.03 -9.16 -2.14
CA ASP A 47 9.18 -10.52 -2.63
C ASP A 47 8.68 -10.65 -4.08
N ALA A 48 7.52 -10.08 -4.42
CA ALA A 48 6.98 -10.13 -5.78
C ALA A 48 7.85 -9.37 -6.78
N TYR A 49 8.30 -8.16 -6.43
CA TYR A 49 9.22 -7.37 -7.26
C TYR A 49 10.61 -8.02 -7.32
N GLY A 50 11.14 -8.49 -6.19
CA GLY A 50 12.43 -9.18 -6.12
C GLY A 50 12.45 -10.47 -6.94
N ASN A 51 11.38 -11.25 -6.87
CA ASN A 51 11.23 -12.48 -7.65
C ASN A 51 10.99 -12.19 -9.14
N MET A 52 10.22 -11.15 -9.50
CA MET A 52 10.12 -10.69 -10.89
C MET A 52 11.45 -10.14 -11.44
N MET A 53 12.23 -9.43 -10.62
CA MET A 53 13.54 -8.90 -11.02
C MET A 53 14.58 -10.02 -11.17
N ASN A 54 14.54 -11.04 -10.31
CA ASN A 54 15.43 -12.21 -10.44
C ASN A 54 15.03 -13.12 -11.60
N PHE A 55 13.73 -13.27 -11.90
CA PHE A 55 13.27 -14.07 -13.03
C PHE A 55 13.62 -13.45 -14.38
N ARG A 56 13.85 -12.13 -14.43
CA ARG A 56 14.19 -11.39 -15.65
C ARG A 56 15.70 -11.24 -15.88
N ARG A 57 16.53 -11.97 -15.14
CA ARG A 57 18.00 -11.93 -15.22
C ARG A 57 18.57 -13.23 -15.78
#